data_AF-M6A341-F1
#
_entry.id   AF-M6A341-F1
#
_cell.length_a   1.000
_cell.length_b   1.000
_cell.length_c   1.000
_cell.angle_alpha   90.00
_cell.angle_beta   90.00
_cell.angle_gamma   90.00
#
_symmetry.space_group_name_H-M   'P 1'
#
loop_
_entity.id
_entity.type
_entity.pdbx_description
1 polymer ?
#
loop_
_entity_poly.entity_id
_entity_poly.type
_entity_poly.pdbx_seq_one_letter_code
_entity_poly.pdbx_strand_id
1 'polypeptide(L)'
;MCETFGISRKTGYKWLNRYRQEGPNGLLDRSKSPHTNPNRVSFAEERFILALRKRHPTWGPKKLLVILEKENPEITWPSASTIGNILQKRGLVKSRKKKREMIPRSFPFRGYDHPNAVWCADFKGDFKLKDGIRCYPLTISDGYSRFLLCCKGLSGT
;
A
#
# COMPACT_ATOMS: atom_id res chain seq x y z
N MET A 1 -2.13 32.43 33.48
CA MET A 1 -0.96 31.71 32.92
C MET A 1 -1.38 30.56 32.01
N CYS A 2 -1.94 29.43 32.48
CA CYS A 2 -2.30 28.31 31.56
C CYS A 2 -3.35 28.70 30.49
N GLU A 3 -4.36 29.49 30.87
CA GLU A 3 -5.37 30.04 29.94
C GLU A 3 -4.76 30.98 28.90
N THR A 4 -3.77 31.80 29.29
CA THR A 4 -3.05 32.73 28.43
C THR A 4 -2.29 32.03 27.30
N PHE A 5 -1.85 30.79 27.52
CA PHE A 5 -1.13 29.97 26.54
C PHE A 5 -2.00 28.89 25.88
N GLY A 6 -3.32 28.88 26.14
CA GLY A 6 -4.24 27.90 25.55
C GLY A 6 -3.97 26.44 25.95
N ILE A 7 -3.32 26.20 27.09
CA ILE A 7 -2.99 24.85 27.57
C ILE A 7 -3.85 24.45 28.77
N SER A 8 -4.16 23.16 28.86
CA SER A 8 -4.84 22.63 30.06
C SER A 8 -3.94 22.79 31.31
N ARG A 9 -4.55 22.98 32.48
CA ARG A 9 -3.82 23.02 33.77
C ARG A 9 -2.96 21.77 33.99
N LYS A 10 -3.46 20.59 33.58
CA LYS A 10 -2.72 19.31 33.64
C LYS A 10 -1.42 19.36 32.83
N THR A 11 -1.47 19.91 31.61
CA THR A 11 -0.28 20.11 30.78
C THR A 11 0.69 21.09 31.43
N GLY A 12 0.19 22.20 31.98
CA GLY A 12 1.00 23.18 32.71
C GLY A 12 1.77 22.57 33.89
N TYR A 13 1.08 21.86 34.78
CA TYR A 13 1.71 21.18 35.92
C TYR A 13 2.71 20.10 35.50
N LYS A 14 2.45 19.38 34.41
CA LYS A 14 3.39 18.40 33.85
C LYS A 14 4.72 19.04 33.45
N TRP A 15 4.68 20.16 32.72
CA TRP A 15 5.89 20.87 32.31
C TRP A 15 6.61 21.51 33.51
N LEU A 16 5.87 22.10 34.45
CA LEU A 16 6.44 22.67 35.67
C LEU A 16 7.17 21.60 36.51
N ASN A 17 6.57 20.43 36.71
CA ASN A 17 7.20 19.34 37.44
C ASN A 17 8.47 18.84 36.75
N ARG A 18 8.47 18.72 35.41
CA ARG A 18 9.68 18.36 34.66
C ARG A 18 10.77 19.40 34.79
N TYR A 19 10.43 20.68 34.65
CA TYR A 19 11.39 21.77 34.79
C TYR A 19 12.01 21.80 36.19
N ARG A 20 11.21 21.56 37.24
CA ARG A 20 11.71 21.48 38.62
C ARG A 20 12.66 20.30 38.85
N GLN A 21 12.43 19.17 38.19
CA GLN A 21 13.23 17.95 38.38
C GLN A 21 14.50 17.92 37.52
N GLU A 22 14.44 18.44 36.30
CA GLU A 22 15.47 18.24 35.27
C GLU A 22 15.97 19.55 34.65
N GLY A 23 15.48 20.70 35.15
CA GLY A 23 15.82 22.01 34.62
C GLY A 23 15.33 22.22 33.18
N PRO A 24 16.01 23.08 32.40
CA PRO A 24 15.68 23.33 30.99
C PRO A 24 15.64 22.06 30.13
N ASN A 25 16.45 21.03 30.44
CA ASN A 25 16.48 19.77 29.70
C ASN A 25 15.16 18.98 29.81
N GLY A 26 14.42 19.15 30.91
CA GLY A 26 13.09 18.55 31.09
C GLY A 26 12.03 19.10 30.13
N LEU A 27 12.31 20.22 29.46
CA LEU A 27 11.42 20.83 28.47
C LEU A 27 11.65 20.30 27.04
N LEU A 28 12.69 19.49 26.82
CA LEU A 28 12.94 18.87 25.52
C LEU A 28 11.86 17.83 25.17
N ASP A 29 11.61 17.68 23.88
CA ASP A 29 10.64 16.71 23.38
C ASP A 29 11.13 15.29 23.66
N ARG A 30 10.32 14.54 24.42
CA ARG A 30 10.61 13.14 24.73
C ARG A 30 9.94 12.23 23.73
N SER A 31 10.58 11.08 23.49
CA SER A 31 9.94 10.01 22.76
C SER A 31 8.58 9.68 23.37
N LYS A 32 7.55 9.68 22.53
CA LYS A 32 6.20 9.23 22.89
C LYS A 32 6.06 7.71 22.73
N SER A 33 7.14 7.01 22.36
CA SER A 33 7.13 5.57 22.21
C SER A 33 6.90 4.89 23.58
N PRO A 34 6.08 3.83 23.64
CA PRO A 34 5.93 3.04 24.86
C PRO A 34 7.28 2.52 25.36
N HIS A 35 7.54 2.63 26.66
CA HIS A 35 8.77 2.11 27.27
C HIS A 35 8.86 0.58 27.18
N THR A 36 7.72 -0.11 27.11
CA THR A 36 7.64 -1.56 26.99
C THR A 36 6.61 -1.94 25.94
N ASN A 37 6.91 -2.96 25.13
CA ASN A 37 5.96 -3.59 24.22
C ASN A 37 5.82 -5.07 24.61
N PRO A 38 4.76 -5.45 25.35
CA PRO A 38 4.57 -6.84 25.78
C PRO A 38 4.35 -7.81 24.60
N ASN A 39 3.92 -7.31 23.45
CA ASN A 39 3.75 -8.10 22.22
C ASN A 39 5.02 -8.12 21.36
N ARG A 40 6.18 -7.84 21.96
CA ARG A 40 7.46 -7.88 21.24
C ARG A 40 7.84 -9.34 21.01
N VAL A 41 7.86 -9.72 19.73
CA VAL A 41 8.37 -11.01 19.25
C VAL A 41 9.73 -11.30 19.87
N SER A 42 9.90 -12.51 20.40
CA SER A 42 11.14 -12.90 21.06
C SER A 42 12.28 -12.99 20.06
N PHE A 43 13.52 -12.86 20.53
CA PHE A 43 14.69 -12.98 19.65
C PHE A 43 14.80 -14.37 19.00
N ALA A 44 14.34 -15.42 19.70
CA ALA A 44 14.31 -16.78 19.18
C ALA A 44 13.32 -16.91 18.01
N GLU A 45 12.07 -16.44 18.18
CA GLU A 45 11.05 -16.42 17.13
C GLU A 45 11.53 -15.65 15.89
N GLU A 46 12.13 -14.47 16.10
CA GLU A 46 12.65 -13.65 15.00
C GLU A 46 13.73 -14.41 14.22
N ARG A 47 14.62 -15.15 14.91
CA ARG A 47 15.64 -15.97 14.26
C ARG A 47 15.04 -17.09 13.40
N PHE A 48 14.01 -17.78 13.85
CA PHE A 48 13.33 -18.79 13.05
C PHE A 48 12.69 -18.20 11.80
N ILE A 49 11.97 -17.09 11.94
CA ILE A 49 11.35 -16.37 10.82
C ILE A 49 12.40 -15.97 9.78
N LEU A 50 13.52 -15.40 10.22
CA LEU A 50 14.59 -14.95 9.33
C LEU A 50 15.33 -16.13 8.68
N ALA A 51 15.57 -17.21 9.41
CA ALA A 51 16.19 -18.42 8.87
C ALA A 51 15.33 -19.05 7.78
N LEU A 52 14.02 -19.16 8.00
CA LEU A 52 13.09 -19.71 7.02
C LEU A 52 12.97 -18.79 5.80
N ARG A 53 12.91 -17.46 6.00
CA ARG A 53 12.94 -16.49 4.90
C ARG A 53 14.21 -16.60 4.06
N LYS A 54 15.36 -16.82 4.69
CA LYS A 54 16.64 -16.98 4.00
C LYS A 54 16.69 -18.25 3.14
N ARG A 55 16.12 -19.36 3.64
CA ARG A 55 15.96 -20.61 2.87
C ARG A 55 14.96 -20.47 1.73
N HIS A 56 13.91 -19.66 1.90
CA HIS A 56 12.86 -19.45 0.89
C HIS A 56 12.58 -17.95 0.60
N PRO A 57 13.44 -17.27 -0.19
CA PRO A 57 13.35 -15.82 -0.44
C PRO A 57 12.12 -15.36 -1.22
N THR A 58 11.33 -16.27 -1.79
CA THR A 58 10.09 -15.95 -2.52
C THR A 58 8.83 -16.07 -1.68
N TRP A 59 8.91 -16.66 -0.48
CA TRP A 59 7.73 -16.92 0.34
C TRP A 59 7.29 -15.69 1.13
N GLY A 60 6.02 -15.32 0.97
CA GLY A 60 5.42 -14.23 1.72
C GLY A 60 5.12 -14.60 3.18
N PRO A 61 4.81 -13.61 4.03
CA PRO A 61 4.57 -13.83 5.46
C PRO A 61 3.52 -14.90 5.79
N LYS A 62 2.42 -14.95 5.03
CA LYS A 62 1.37 -15.97 5.21
C LYS A 62 1.89 -17.39 5.02
N LYS A 63 2.73 -17.60 4.01
CA LYS A 63 3.31 -18.92 3.73
C LYS A 63 4.34 -19.30 4.78
N LEU A 64 5.14 -18.34 5.23
CA LEU A 64 6.10 -18.57 6.31
C LEU A 64 5.38 -18.98 7.59
N LEU A 65 4.30 -18.31 7.96
CA LEU A 65 3.50 -18.63 9.15
C LEU A 65 3.01 -20.08 9.14
N VAL A 66 2.38 -20.52 8.04
CA VAL A 66 1.87 -21.90 7.91
C VAL A 66 2.98 -22.95 8.08
N ILE A 67 4.19 -22.67 7.57
CA ILE A 67 5.31 -23.59 7.69
C ILE A 67 5.88 -23.58 9.11
N LEU A 68 5.98 -22.41 9.75
CA LEU A 68 6.43 -22.27 11.13
C LEU A 68 5.49 -22.96 12.12
N GLU A 69 4.18 -22.80 11.95
CA GLU A 69 3.16 -23.49 12.74
C GLU A 69 3.24 -25.02 12.56
N LYS A 70 3.59 -25.48 11.35
CA LYS A 70 3.77 -26.91 11.06
C LYS A 70 5.06 -27.49 11.65
N GLU A 71 6.18 -26.76 11.56
CA GLU A 71 7.49 -27.22 12.05
C GLU A 71 7.61 -27.11 13.58
N ASN A 72 6.91 -26.15 14.20
CA ASN A 72 6.96 -25.88 15.63
C ASN A 72 5.55 -25.51 16.15
N PRO A 73 4.66 -26.50 16.34
CA PRO A 73 3.28 -26.26 16.78
C PRO A 73 3.18 -25.73 18.22
N GLU A 74 4.17 -26.01 19.07
CA GLU A 74 4.21 -25.57 20.47
C GLU A 74 4.47 -24.06 20.63
N ILE A 75 4.96 -23.40 19.58
CA ILE A 75 5.30 -21.98 19.61
C ILE A 75 4.10 -21.17 19.13
N THR A 76 3.68 -20.20 19.95
CA THR A 76 2.69 -19.21 19.51
C THR A 76 3.35 -18.21 18.59
N TRP A 77 3.20 -18.40 17.28
CA TRP A 77 3.80 -17.53 16.28
C TRP A 77 3.08 -16.18 16.17
N PRO A 78 3.81 -15.09 15.88
CA PRO A 78 3.19 -13.81 15.64
C PRO A 78 2.40 -13.82 14.34
N SER A 79 1.39 -12.94 14.26
CA SER A 79 0.55 -12.82 13.07
C SER A 79 1.36 -12.56 11.79
N ALA A 80 0.79 -12.95 10.64
CA ALA A 80 1.43 -12.76 9.34
C ALA A 80 1.79 -11.28 9.06
N SER A 81 1.04 -10.31 9.59
CA SER A 81 1.38 -8.89 9.47
C SER A 81 2.62 -8.52 10.29
N THR A 82 2.75 -9.04 11.51
CA THR A 82 3.93 -8.85 12.36
C THR A 82 5.17 -9.49 11.74
N ILE A 83 5.05 -10.70 11.18
CA ILE A 83 6.11 -11.35 10.39
C ILE A 83 6.50 -10.43 9.22
N GLY A 84 5.52 -9.90 8.48
CA GLY A 84 5.76 -8.93 7.40
C GLY A 84 6.55 -7.69 7.85
N ASN A 85 6.18 -7.13 9.00
CA ASN A 85 6.86 -5.96 9.59
C ASN A 85 8.31 -6.29 10.00
N ILE A 86 8.54 -7.47 10.58
CA ILE A 86 9.90 -7.95 10.91
C ILE A 86 10.74 -8.03 9.63
N LEU A 87 10.22 -8.68 8.59
CA LEU A 87 10.93 -8.82 7.32
C LEU A 87 11.21 -7.46 6.67
N GLN A 88 10.24 -6.53 6.73
CA GLN A 88 10.41 -5.17 6.20
C GLN A 88 11.50 -4.41 6.96
N LYS A 89 11.48 -4.43 8.29
CA LYS A 89 12.51 -3.79 9.14
C LYS A 89 13.91 -4.35 8.87
N ARG A 90 14.01 -5.62 8.50
CA ARG A 90 15.27 -6.30 8.15
C ARG A 90 15.65 -6.17 6.67
N GLY A 91 14.90 -5.40 5.88
CA GLY A 91 15.18 -5.17 4.45
C GLY A 91 14.92 -6.38 3.54
N LEU A 92 14.19 -7.38 4.00
CA LEU A 92 13.93 -8.64 3.28
C LEU A 92 12.66 -8.62 2.41
N VAL A 93 11.99 -7.47 2.34
CA VAL A 93 10.81 -7.23 1.51
C VAL A 93 11.18 -6.34 0.34
N LYS A 94 10.99 -6.85 -0.89
CA LYS A 94 11.12 -6.02 -2.09
C LYS A 94 9.83 -5.24 -2.30
N SER A 95 9.91 -3.92 -2.35
CA SER A 95 8.77 -3.09 -2.75
C SER A 95 8.34 -3.42 -4.17
N ARG A 96 7.03 -3.55 -4.38
CA ARG A 96 6.47 -3.71 -5.73
C ARG A 96 6.86 -2.48 -6.55
N LYS A 97 7.48 -2.70 -7.72
CA LYS A 97 7.69 -1.61 -8.68
C LYS A 97 6.32 -1.05 -9.03
N LYS A 98 6.09 0.25 -8.75
CA LYS A 98 4.89 0.93 -9.24
C LYS A 98 4.91 0.85 -10.77
N LYS A 99 3.80 0.42 -11.37
CA LYS A 99 3.66 0.49 -12.82
C LYS A 99 3.79 1.96 -13.18
N ARG A 100 4.62 2.29 -14.17
CA ARG A 100 4.65 3.66 -14.70
C ARG A 100 3.23 3.97 -15.18
N GLU A 101 2.58 4.93 -14.54
CA GLU A 101 1.33 5.47 -15.03
C GLU A 101 1.64 6.15 -16.37
N MET A 102 0.80 5.92 -17.38
CA MET A 102 0.91 6.69 -18.61
C MET A 102 0.61 8.14 -18.25
N ILE A 103 1.59 9.02 -18.44
CA ILE A 103 1.38 10.46 -18.28
C ILE A 103 0.23 10.85 -19.22
N PRO A 104 -0.86 11.47 -18.73
CA PRO A 104 -1.90 11.97 -19.60
C PRO A 104 -1.27 12.93 -20.60
N ARG A 105 -1.43 12.67 -21.91
CA ARG A 105 -0.95 13.61 -22.92
C ARG A 105 -1.72 14.91 -22.76
N SER A 106 -1.00 15.98 -22.40
CA SER A 106 -1.53 17.31 -22.08
C SER A 106 -1.87 18.16 -23.31
N PHE A 107 -1.68 17.62 -24.52
CA PHE A 107 -1.96 18.32 -25.79
C PHE A 107 -2.98 17.53 -26.62
N PRO A 108 -3.94 18.20 -27.29
CA PRO A 108 -4.75 17.54 -28.29
C PRO A 108 -3.85 16.99 -29.39
N PHE A 109 -4.19 15.81 -29.91
CA PHE A 109 -3.53 15.28 -31.11
C PHE A 109 -3.79 16.24 -32.27
N ARG A 110 -2.82 16.46 -33.16
CA ARG A 110 -3.02 17.29 -34.36
C ARG A 110 -4.23 16.77 -35.15
N GLY A 111 -5.10 17.67 -35.60
CA GLY A 111 -6.31 17.34 -36.37
C GLY A 111 -7.56 17.12 -35.52
N TYR A 112 -7.49 17.30 -34.20
CA TYR A 112 -8.64 17.20 -33.29
C TYR A 112 -9.18 18.61 -33.02
N ASP A 113 -9.39 19.40 -34.06
CA ASP A 113 -9.60 20.85 -33.92
C ASP A 113 -11.09 21.22 -33.79
N HIS A 114 -12.01 20.32 -34.16
CA HIS A 114 -13.46 20.47 -34.00
C HIS A 114 -14.17 19.11 -33.92
N PRO A 115 -15.44 19.03 -33.47
CA PRO A 115 -16.22 17.79 -33.52
C PRO A 115 -16.27 17.21 -34.94
N ASN A 116 -16.21 15.88 -35.05
CA ASN A 116 -16.18 15.13 -36.31
C ASN A 116 -14.94 15.37 -37.20
N ALA A 117 -13.88 16.01 -36.69
CA ALA A 117 -12.62 16.15 -37.43
C ALA A 117 -11.88 14.81 -37.59
N VAL A 118 -11.84 14.00 -36.52
CA VAL A 118 -11.20 12.67 -36.51
C VAL A 118 -12.03 11.73 -35.64
N TRP A 119 -12.28 10.52 -36.14
CA TRP A 119 -12.87 9.44 -35.36
C TRP A 119 -11.81 8.42 -34.95
N CYS A 120 -11.88 8.01 -33.69
CA CYS A 120 -11.03 6.97 -33.13
C CYS A 120 -11.81 5.65 -33.10
N ALA A 121 -11.36 4.66 -33.86
CA ALA A 121 -11.87 3.30 -33.78
C ALA A 121 -10.87 2.40 -33.04
N ASP A 122 -11.34 1.63 -32.07
CA ASP A 122 -10.51 0.72 -31.29
C ASP A 122 -11.29 -0.53 -30.88
N PHE A 123 -10.60 -1.67 -30.92
CA PHE A 123 -11.07 -2.94 -30.36
C PHE A 123 -10.55 -3.10 -28.94
N LYS A 124 -11.42 -3.35 -27.98
CA LYS A 124 -11.04 -3.50 -26.56
C LYS A 124 -10.43 -4.86 -26.19
N GLY A 125 -10.10 -5.68 -27.18
CA GLY A 125 -9.65 -7.06 -27.02
C GLY A 125 -10.80 -8.07 -27.09
N ASP A 126 -10.48 -9.33 -26.82
CA ASP A 126 -11.45 -10.44 -26.79
C ASP A 126 -11.97 -10.68 -25.37
N PHE A 127 -13.29 -10.73 -25.25
CA PHE A 127 -13.99 -11.02 -24.00
C PHE A 127 -14.76 -12.32 -24.16
N LYS A 128 -14.43 -13.33 -23.34
CA LYS A 128 -15.22 -14.56 -23.28
C LYS A 128 -16.51 -14.28 -22.50
N LEU A 129 -17.64 -14.38 -23.18
CA LEU A 129 -18.98 -14.22 -22.59
C LEU A 129 -19.37 -15.49 -21.79
N LYS A 130 -20.43 -15.38 -20.99
CA LYS A 130 -20.92 -16.50 -20.16
C LYS A 130 -21.42 -17.69 -20.98
N ASP A 131 -21.92 -17.44 -22.18
CA ASP A 131 -22.31 -18.45 -23.17
C ASP A 131 -21.11 -19.13 -23.86
N GLY A 132 -19.88 -18.72 -23.52
CA GLY A 132 -18.64 -19.25 -24.07
C GLY A 132 -18.20 -18.60 -25.38
N ILE A 133 -19.03 -17.74 -25.98
CA ILE A 133 -18.72 -17.03 -27.23
C ILE A 133 -17.74 -15.90 -26.94
N ARG A 134 -16.77 -15.68 -27.84
CA ARG A 134 -15.86 -14.53 -27.75
C ARG A 134 -16.48 -13.30 -28.41
N CYS A 135 -16.58 -12.22 -27.65
CA CYS A 135 -16.98 -10.91 -28.11
C CYS A 135 -15.76 -10.01 -28.30
N TYR A 136 -15.74 -9.26 -29.39
CA TYR A 136 -14.73 -8.28 -29.77
C TYR A 136 -15.43 -6.92 -29.87
N PRO A 137 -15.48 -6.14 -28.77
CA PRO A 137 -16.15 -4.85 -28.76
C PRO A 137 -15.38 -3.84 -29.62
N LEU A 138 -16.02 -3.37 -30.68
CA LEU A 138 -15.58 -2.20 -31.43
C LEU A 138 -16.19 -0.95 -30.80
N THR A 139 -15.34 0.00 -30.44
CA THR A 139 -15.76 1.35 -30.04
C THR A 139 -15.29 2.37 -31.07
N ILE A 140 -16.18 3.27 -31.45
CA ILE A 140 -15.86 4.44 -32.28
C ILE A 140 -16.22 5.68 -31.48
N SER A 141 -15.28 6.58 -31.29
CA SER A 141 -15.50 7.86 -30.60
C SER A 141 -15.00 9.04 -31.40
N ASP A 142 -15.62 10.19 -31.19
CA ASP A 142 -15.12 11.46 -31.71
C ASP A 142 -13.84 11.86 -30.98
N GLY A 143 -12.81 12.22 -31.75
CA GLY A 143 -11.50 12.57 -31.22
C GLY A 143 -11.54 13.82 -30.34
N TYR A 144 -12.31 14.83 -30.74
CA TYR A 144 -12.38 16.13 -30.06
C TYR A 144 -13.27 16.08 -28.82
N SER A 145 -14.57 15.82 -29.01
CA SER A 145 -15.58 15.83 -27.94
C SER A 145 -15.54 14.60 -27.03
N ARG A 146 -14.80 13.55 -27.43
CA ARG A 146 -14.80 12.23 -26.77
C ARG A 146 -16.16 11.54 -26.74
N PHE A 147 -17.11 12.01 -27.53
CA PHE A 147 -18.44 11.40 -27.65
C PHE A 147 -18.35 10.00 -28.25
N LEU A 148 -19.05 9.02 -27.67
CA LEU A 148 -19.08 7.65 -28.15
C LEU A 148 -20.11 7.51 -29.27
N LEU A 149 -19.64 7.38 -30.51
CA LEU A 149 -20.47 7.28 -31.70
C LEU A 149 -21.00 5.86 -31.92
N CYS A 150 -20.19 4.84 -31.60
CA CYS A 150 -20.56 3.44 -31.77
C CYS A 150 -19.93 2.57 -30.68
N CYS A 151 -20.70 1.61 -30.19
CA CYS A 151 -20.22 0.49 -29.38
C CYS A 151 -20.93 -0.78 -29.88
N LYS A 152 -20.18 -1.68 -30.51
CA LYS A 152 -20.75 -2.90 -31.10
C LYS A 152 -19.93 -4.11 -30.70
N GLY A 153 -20.58 -5.09 -30.09
CA GLY A 153 -19.99 -6.40 -29.84
C GLY A 153 -20.00 -7.22 -31.14
N LEU A 154 -18.83 -7.58 -31.65
CA LEU A 154 -18.69 -8.48 -32.78
C LEU A 154 -18.28 -9.87 -32.30
N SER A 155 -18.82 -10.91 -32.90
CA SER A 155 -18.36 -12.29 -32.64
C SER A 155 -17.12 -12.59 -33.48
N GLY A 156 -16.22 -13.42 -32.96
CA GLY A 156 -15.12 -13.97 -33.76
C GLY A 156 -15.67 -14.83 -34.89
N THR A 157 -15.01 -14.76 -36.06
CA THR A 157 -15.30 -15.62 -37.21
C THR A 157 -14.75 -17.02 -36.98
#